data_AF-A0A383CDU5-F1
#
_entry.id   AF-A0A383CDU5-F1
#
_cell.length_a   1.000
_cell.length_b   1.000
_cell.length_c   1.000
_cell.angle_alpha   90.00
_cell.angle_beta   90.00
_cell.angle_gamma   90.00
#
_symmetry.space_group_name_H-M   'P 1'
#
loop_
_entity.id
_entity.type
_entity.pdbx_description
1 polymer ?
#
loop_
_entity_poly.entity_id
_entity_poly.type
_entity_poly.pdbx_seq_one_letter_code
_entity_poly.pdbx_strand_id
1 'polypeptide(L)'
;VSHSNEQASLPHATQIPLNGYFEKARRAVDSELERLLPTPPQCPSLISEIMRYSVFAGGKRFRPILTLAASQAVSQTETMLDSALRVACAVEMIHTYSLIHDDLPAMDDDTLRRGRPTAHVIYG
;
A
#
# COMPACT_ATOMS: atom_id res chain seq x y z
N VAL A 1 40.90 17.61 -38.48
CA VAL A 1 39.50 17.46 -38.04
C VAL A 1 39.52 16.62 -36.79
N SER A 2 39.69 17.28 -35.64
CA SER A 2 39.78 16.65 -34.33
C SER A 2 38.37 16.61 -33.77
N HIS A 3 37.71 15.45 -33.86
CA HIS A 3 36.42 15.26 -33.19
C HIS A 3 36.65 14.78 -31.77
N SER A 4 36.58 15.74 -30.84
CA SER A 4 36.45 15.55 -29.41
C SER A 4 35.22 14.69 -29.13
N ASN A 5 35.42 13.52 -28.51
CA ASN A 5 34.35 12.65 -28.05
C ASN A 5 33.87 13.17 -26.68
N GLU A 6 32.91 14.09 -26.71
CA GLU A 6 32.29 14.65 -25.51
C GLU A 6 31.20 13.70 -25.02
N GLN A 7 31.61 12.67 -24.25
CA GLN A 7 30.69 11.85 -23.48
C GLN A 7 30.14 12.71 -22.33
N ALA A 8 29.04 13.41 -22.59
CA ALA A 8 28.24 14.05 -21.57
C ALA A 8 27.77 12.97 -20.57
N SER A 9 28.39 12.98 -19.39
CA SER A 9 28.04 12.11 -18.29
C SER A 9 26.67 12.52 -17.76
N LEU A 10 25.65 11.70 -18.00
CA LEU A 10 24.33 11.88 -17.41
C LEU A 10 24.49 11.90 -15.87
N PRO A 11 23.84 12.84 -15.15
CA PRO A 11 23.92 12.90 -13.71
C PRO A 11 23.48 11.56 -13.13
N HIS A 12 24.34 10.94 -12.32
CA HIS A 12 24.02 9.72 -11.60
C HIS A 12 22.84 10.01 -10.67
N ALA A 13 21.63 9.69 -11.11
CA ALA A 13 20.45 9.71 -10.26
C ALA A 13 20.77 8.87 -9.02
N THR A 14 20.61 9.47 -7.84
CA THR A 14 20.89 8.82 -6.55
C THR A 14 20.13 7.50 -6.47
N GLN A 15 20.82 6.38 -6.69
CA GLN A 15 20.20 5.07 -6.70
C GLN A 15 19.79 4.71 -5.27
N ILE A 16 18.49 4.74 -4.97
CA ILE A 16 17.97 4.25 -3.70
C ILE A 16 18.02 2.72 -3.74
N PRO A 17 18.63 2.04 -2.74
CA PRO A 17 18.56 0.59 -2.65
C PRO A 17 17.10 0.11 -2.61
N LEU A 18 16.79 -0.99 -3.28
CA LEU A 18 15.41 -1.49 -3.42
C LEU A 18 14.70 -1.62 -2.06
N ASN A 19 15.38 -2.11 -1.03
CA ASN A 19 14.82 -2.22 0.31
C ASN A 19 14.47 -0.85 0.92
N GLY A 20 15.29 0.18 0.68
CA GLY A 20 15.01 1.54 1.12
C GLY A 20 13.79 2.14 0.41
N TYR A 21 13.61 1.81 -0.87
CA TYR A 21 12.41 2.18 -1.60
C TYR A 21 11.15 1.53 -1.02
N PHE A 22 11.19 0.21 -0.77
CA PHE A 22 10.07 -0.54 -0.19
C PHE A 22 9.67 0.02 1.17
N GLU A 23 10.62 0.28 2.07
CA GLU A 23 10.30 0.84 3.39
C GLU A 23 9.72 2.25 3.30
N LYS A 24 10.26 3.10 2.41
CA LYS A 24 9.73 4.46 2.21
C LYS A 24 8.29 4.40 1.69
N ALA A 25 8.04 3.61 0.65
CA ALA A 25 6.72 3.46 0.06
C ALA A 25 5.72 2.84 1.05
N ARG A 26 6.13 1.82 1.80
CA ARG A 26 5.31 1.18 2.84
C ARG A 26 4.87 2.18 3.90
N ARG A 27 5.78 3.01 4.42
CA ARG A 27 5.46 4.04 5.41
C ARG A 27 4.49 5.09 4.87
N ALA A 28 4.70 5.54 3.63
CA ALA A 28 3.80 6.51 2.99
C ALA A 28 2.38 5.93 2.85
N VAL A 29 2.27 4.68 2.40
CA VAL A 29 0.99 3.97 2.25
C VAL A 29 0.32 3.75 3.60
N ASP A 30 1.05 3.27 4.62
CA ASP A 30 0.49 3.04 5.95
C ASP A 30 -0.01 4.37 6.56
N SER A 31 0.74 5.47 6.41
CA SER A 31 0.32 6.79 6.87
C SER A 31 -0.92 7.31 6.14
N GLU A 32 -1.01 7.10 4.84
CA GLU A 32 -2.17 7.55 4.06
C GLU A 32 -3.39 6.68 4.31
N LEU A 33 -3.24 5.36 4.49
CA LEU A 33 -4.31 4.47 4.93
C LEU A 33 -4.86 4.90 6.29
N GLU A 34 -4.00 5.24 7.25
CA GLU A 34 -4.41 5.73 8.57
C GLU A 34 -5.32 6.95 8.47
N ARG A 35 -4.97 7.87 7.56
CA ARG A 35 -5.69 9.12 7.26
C ARG A 35 -7.00 8.88 6.51
N LEU A 36 -7.03 7.93 5.59
CA LEU A 36 -8.19 7.66 4.72
C LEU A 36 -9.25 6.78 5.40
N LEU A 37 -8.86 5.90 6.31
CA LEU A 37 -9.80 5.03 6.99
C LEU A 37 -10.75 5.83 7.89
N PRO A 38 -12.07 5.57 7.81
CA PRO A 38 -13.03 6.37 8.54
C PRO A 38 -12.90 6.16 10.05
N THR A 39 -13.23 7.20 10.80
CA THR A 39 -13.28 7.20 12.27
C THR A 39 -14.68 7.58 12.74
N PRO A 40 -15.04 7.32 14.01
CA PRO A 40 -16.24 7.91 14.60
C PRO A 40 -16.17 9.45 14.59
N PRO A 41 -17.32 10.15 14.45
CA PRO A 41 -18.68 9.62 14.30
C PRO A 41 -19.07 9.28 12.85
N GLN A 42 -18.18 9.46 11.86
CA GLN A 42 -18.50 9.23 10.44
C GLN A 42 -18.73 7.74 10.12
N CYS A 43 -18.24 6.84 10.97
CA CYS A 43 -18.43 5.39 10.88
C CYS A 43 -18.68 4.82 12.29
N PRO A 44 -19.56 3.80 12.43
CA PRO A 44 -19.75 3.11 13.70
C PRO A 44 -18.41 2.59 14.25
N SER A 45 -18.17 2.75 15.56
CA SER A 45 -16.89 2.42 16.19
C SER A 45 -16.42 1.00 15.90
N LEU A 46 -17.33 0.02 15.98
CA LEU A 46 -17.02 -1.38 15.68
C LEU A 46 -16.54 -1.58 14.23
N ILE A 47 -17.20 -0.95 13.25
CA ILE A 47 -16.83 -1.07 11.84
C ILE A 47 -15.49 -0.38 11.57
N SER A 48 -15.27 0.80 12.14
CA SER A 48 -13.99 1.50 12.07
C SER A 48 -12.84 0.65 12.66
N GLU A 49 -13.09 -0.03 13.78
CA GLU A 49 -12.14 -0.94 14.41
C GLU A 49 -11.82 -2.15 13.52
N ILE A 50 -12.83 -2.85 13.00
CA ILE A 50 -12.67 -4.02 12.10
C ILE A 50 -11.86 -3.64 10.86
N MET A 51 -12.17 -2.49 10.25
CA MET A 51 -11.45 -1.99 9.07
C MET A 51 -9.97 -1.76 9.39
N ARG A 52 -9.66 -1.06 10.48
CA ARG A 52 -8.28 -0.80 10.91
C ARG A 52 -7.55 -2.08 11.28
N TYR A 53 -8.19 -2.96 12.06
CA TYR A 53 -7.64 -4.26 12.41
C TYR A 53 -7.21 -5.04 11.17
N SER A 54 -8.10 -5.15 10.19
CA SER A 54 -7.88 -5.95 8.99
C SER A 54 -6.83 -5.32 8.07
N VAL A 55 -6.90 -4.00 7.83
CA VAL A 55 -5.94 -3.29 6.98
C VAL A 55 -4.53 -3.31 7.60
N PHE A 56 -4.41 -3.25 8.93
CA PHE A 56 -3.12 -3.22 9.64
C PHE A 56 -2.74 -4.56 10.28
N ALA A 57 -3.35 -5.67 9.88
CA ALA A 57 -2.97 -7.03 10.28
C ALA A 57 -1.62 -7.51 9.71
N GLY A 58 -0.74 -6.58 9.33
CA GLY A 58 0.55 -6.82 8.68
C GLY A 58 0.44 -6.85 7.15
N GLY A 59 1.46 -7.42 6.49
CA GLY A 59 1.53 -7.53 5.03
C GLY A 59 2.70 -6.75 4.43
N LYS A 60 3.10 -7.14 3.22
CA LYS A 60 4.26 -6.55 2.52
C LYS A 60 3.94 -5.25 1.76
N ARG A 61 2.66 -4.84 1.72
CA ARG A 61 2.13 -3.73 0.88
C ARG A 61 2.59 -3.81 -0.57
N PHE A 62 2.72 -5.04 -1.09
CA PHE A 62 3.32 -5.26 -2.40
C PHE A 62 2.52 -4.58 -3.53
N ARG A 63 1.19 -4.69 -3.50
CA ARG A 63 0.30 -4.07 -4.51
C ARG A 63 0.42 -2.53 -4.50
N PRO A 64 0.30 -1.84 -3.35
CA PRO A 64 0.55 -0.40 -3.27
C PRO A 64 1.92 0.03 -3.79
N ILE A 65 2.98 -0.69 -3.39
CA ILE A 65 4.35 -0.37 -3.80
C ILE A 65 4.49 -0.50 -5.32
N LEU A 66 3.90 -1.53 -5.94
CA LEU A 66 3.88 -1.65 -7.39
C LEU A 66 3.09 -0.53 -8.08
N THR A 67 1.95 -0.12 -7.53
CA THR A 67 1.17 1.02 -8.05
C THR A 67 1.99 2.30 -8.06
N LEU A 68 2.69 2.58 -6.95
CA LEU A 68 3.58 3.75 -6.84
C LEU A 68 4.75 3.67 -7.82
N ALA A 69 5.41 2.51 -7.92
CA ALA A 69 6.52 2.30 -8.84
C ALA A 69 6.10 2.48 -10.30
N ALA A 70 4.93 1.95 -10.68
CA ALA A 70 4.37 2.10 -12.02
C ALA A 70 4.09 3.58 -12.34
N SER A 71 3.50 4.33 -11.40
CA SER A 71 3.28 5.76 -11.57
C SER A 71 4.60 6.53 -11.73
N GLN A 72 5.60 6.24 -10.92
CA GLN A 72 6.92 6.87 -10.98
C GLN A 72 7.66 6.59 -12.29
N ALA A 73 7.44 5.41 -12.87
CA ALA A 73 8.03 5.02 -14.14
C ALA A 73 7.47 5.83 -15.33
N VAL A 74 6.23 6.32 -15.22
CA VAL A 74 5.56 7.06 -16.31
C VAL A 74 5.54 8.58 -16.09
N SER A 75 5.68 9.05 -14.85
CA SER A 75 5.72 10.48 -14.51
C SER A 75 6.35 10.70 -13.15
N GLN A 76 6.98 11.86 -12.96
CA GLN A 76 7.58 12.27 -11.69
C GLN A 76 6.99 13.58 -11.16
N THR A 77 5.82 13.99 -11.64
CA THR A 77 5.14 15.19 -11.13
C THR A 77 4.54 14.92 -9.75
N GLU A 78 4.68 15.88 -8.82
CA GLU A 78 4.18 15.75 -7.45
C GLU A 78 2.68 15.46 -7.40
N THR A 79 1.89 16.15 -8.23
CA THR A 79 0.43 15.94 -8.33
C THR A 79 0.07 14.51 -8.75
N MET A 80 0.87 13.89 -9.63
CA MET A 80 0.63 12.50 -10.02
C MET A 80 1.02 11.54 -8.89
N LEU A 81 2.09 11.82 -8.15
CA LEU A 81 2.52 11.00 -7.02
C LEU A 81 1.49 10.98 -5.90
N ASP A 82 0.89 12.12 -5.55
CA ASP A 82 -0.19 12.20 -4.55
C ASP A 82 -1.43 11.41 -4.99
N SER A 83 -1.80 11.54 -6.26
CA SER A 83 -2.92 10.78 -6.83
C SER A 83 -2.63 9.28 -6.82
N ALA A 84 -1.40 8.89 -7.20
CA ALA A 84 -0.96 7.50 -7.20
C ALA A 84 -0.94 6.89 -5.80
N LEU A 85 -0.59 7.68 -4.78
CA LEU A 85 -0.64 7.23 -3.38
C LEU A 85 -2.07 6.89 -2.96
N ARG A 86 -3.04 7.75 -3.30
CA ARG A 86 -4.46 7.46 -3.02
C ARG A 86 -4.96 6.23 -3.76
N VAL A 87 -4.57 6.06 -5.03
CA VAL A 87 -4.90 4.85 -5.81
C VAL A 87 -4.26 3.60 -5.19
N ALA A 88 -3.00 3.69 -4.75
CA ALA A 88 -2.30 2.61 -4.08
C ALA A 88 -3.02 2.18 -2.79
N CYS A 89 -3.50 3.13 -1.98
CA CYS A 89 -4.33 2.86 -0.81
C CYS A 89 -5.66 2.20 -1.19
N ALA A 90 -6.35 2.69 -2.23
CA ALA A 90 -7.60 2.09 -2.70
C ALA A 90 -7.41 0.63 -3.13
N VAL A 91 -6.33 0.31 -3.85
CA VAL A 91 -5.99 -1.07 -4.23
C VAL A 91 -5.75 -1.96 -3.00
N GLU A 92 -5.07 -1.46 -1.97
CA GLU A 92 -4.88 -2.22 -0.72
C GLU A 92 -6.18 -2.43 0.06
N MET A 93 -7.08 -1.44 0.05
CA MET A 93 -8.39 -1.56 0.67
C MET A 93 -9.22 -2.64 -0.02
N ILE A 94 -9.25 -2.67 -1.36
CA ILE A 94 -9.92 -3.72 -2.13
C ILE A 94 -9.30 -5.09 -1.85
N HIS A 95 -7.96 -5.17 -1.80
CA HIS A 95 -7.26 -6.41 -1.45
C HIS A 95 -7.62 -6.89 -0.04
N THR A 96 -7.67 -5.98 0.94
CA THR A 96 -8.01 -6.33 2.33
C THR A 96 -9.46 -6.79 2.41
N TYR A 97 -10.37 -6.11 1.70
CA TYR A 97 -11.78 -6.53 1.58
C TYR A 97 -11.90 -7.96 1.06
N SER A 98 -11.17 -8.32 -0.02
CA SER A 98 -11.24 -9.68 -0.55
C SER A 98 -10.80 -10.70 0.50
N LEU A 99 -9.69 -10.45 1.21
CA LEU A 99 -9.21 -11.33 2.26
C LEU A 99 -10.21 -11.53 3.40
N ILE A 100 -10.87 -10.45 3.86
CA ILE A 100 -11.90 -10.55 4.91
C ILE A 100 -13.03 -11.48 4.47
N HIS A 101 -13.45 -11.39 3.21
CA HIS A 101 -14.52 -12.21 2.66
C HIS A 101 -14.09 -13.66 2.43
N ASP A 102 -12.88 -13.87 1.88
CA ASP A 102 -12.29 -15.18 1.67
C ASP A 102 -12.16 -15.92 3.01
N ASP A 103 -11.84 -15.21 4.09
CA ASP A 103 -11.71 -15.79 5.44
C ASP A 103 -13.03 -16.29 6.03
N LEU A 104 -14.21 -15.93 5.50
CA LEU A 104 -15.48 -16.30 6.12
C LEU A 104 -15.73 -17.82 6.11
N PRO A 105 -16.51 -18.37 7.06
CA PRO A 105 -16.84 -19.81 7.10
C PRO A 105 -17.54 -20.36 5.85
N ALA A 106 -18.17 -19.48 5.07
CA ALA A 106 -18.82 -19.84 3.81
C ALA A 106 -17.85 -19.88 2.61
N MET A 107 -16.61 -19.45 2.78
CA MET A 107 -15.54 -19.46 1.78
C MET A 107 -14.41 -20.38 2.25
N ASP A 108 -13.28 -19.84 2.72
CA ASP A 108 -12.11 -20.64 3.09
C ASP A 108 -12.14 -21.12 4.56
N ASP A 109 -13.00 -20.53 5.40
CA ASP A 109 -13.09 -20.82 6.84
C ASP A 109 -11.74 -20.67 7.58
N ASP A 110 -10.93 -19.70 7.13
CA ASP A 110 -9.62 -19.42 7.69
C ASP A 110 -9.77 -18.77 9.07
N THR A 111 -9.34 -19.45 10.14
CA THR A 111 -9.38 -18.87 11.49
C THR A 111 -8.17 -17.99 11.81
N LEU A 112 -7.09 -18.09 11.02
CA LEU A 112 -5.85 -17.36 11.21
C LEU A 112 -5.33 -16.81 9.88
N ARG A 113 -4.92 -15.54 9.88
CA ARG A 113 -4.21 -14.91 8.77
C ARG A 113 -2.98 -14.17 9.26
N ARG A 114 -1.82 -14.49 8.67
CA ARG A 114 -0.51 -13.91 9.04
C ARG A 114 -0.20 -14.04 10.54
N GLY A 115 -0.60 -15.15 11.15
CA GLY A 115 -0.40 -15.42 12.58
C GLY A 115 -1.33 -14.65 13.53
N ARG A 116 -2.37 -13.99 13.02
CA ARG A 116 -3.42 -13.32 13.81
C ARG A 116 -4.79 -13.92 13.53
N PRO A 117 -5.73 -13.91 14.48
CA PRO A 117 -7.11 -14.34 14.21
C PRO A 117 -7.76 -13.51 13.10
N THR A 118 -8.56 -14.14 12.26
CA THR A 118 -9.28 -13.44 11.18
C THR A 118 -10.43 -12.59 11.74
N ALA A 119 -10.94 -11.66 10.94
CA ALA A 119 -11.92 -10.68 11.41
C ALA A 119 -13.19 -11.36 11.97
N HIS A 120 -13.72 -12.37 11.27
CA HIS A 120 -14.93 -13.08 11.71
C HIS A 120 -14.71 -13.86 13.02
N VAL A 121 -13.50 -14.36 13.28
CA VAL A 121 -13.17 -15.05 14.55
C VAL A 121 -13.20 -14.09 15.74
N ILE A 122 -12.79 -12.84 15.56
CA ILE A 122 -12.74 -11.84 16.64
C ILE A 122 -14.11 -11.17 16.85
N TYR A 123 -14.76 -10.81 15.75
CA TYR A 123 -15.89 -9.87 15.76
C TYR A 123 -17.26 -10.52 15.51
N GLY A 124 -17.29 -11.79 15.09
CA GLY A 124 -18.49 -12.53 14.71
C GLY A 124 -18.75 -12.51 13.21
#